data_AF-A0A9Q0UDC2-F1
#
_entry.id   AF-A0A9Q0UDC2-F1
#
_cell.length_a   1.000
_cell.length_b   1.000
_cell.length_c   1.000
_cell.angle_alpha   90.00
_cell.angle_beta   90.00
_cell.angle_gamma   90.00
#
_symmetry.space_group_name_H-M   'P 1'
#
loop_
_entity.id
_entity.type
_entity.pdbx_description
1 polymer ?
#
loop_
_entity_poly.entity_id
_entity_poly.type
_entity_poly.pdbx_seq_one_letter_code
_entity_poly.pdbx_strand_id
1 'polypeptide(L)'
;MNNLVFYLFSPALVVSQLGETITFQSLRTLWFMPVNILLTFIIGSILAWILIKITKTPPHLQGLVTGCCSAGNLGNLLLIIVPAVCMESNSPFGDSTICSINGTTYASLSMAVGAIYIWTYVYIIMRIYADKSAEDTGTNQSISDSESYNALLSRKNSGPSGCSKEDELPLTISEEKSVNKFTEKINLKMVFAPATIAAIFGFIIGIVSPIRKLMIGDSAPLRVIDRILAVRNIFLPIIGIGIVKGAHHFGMVESDSLYQFILLLQFALPPAMTVGVIAQLFEAGEGECSVIMLWSYALSALSLTLWSTFYMWLLQ
;
A
#
# COMPACT_ATOMS: atom_id res chain seq x y z
N MET A 1 2.42 -8.07 19.34
CA MET A 1 1.83 -6.71 19.35
C MET A 1 0.72 -6.56 18.29
N ASN A 2 0.84 -7.22 17.13
CA ASN A 2 -0.02 -7.00 15.95
C ASN A 2 -1.52 -7.30 16.13
N ASN A 3 -1.89 -8.33 16.91
CA ASN A 3 -3.31 -8.76 17.03
C ASN A 3 -4.26 -7.65 17.51
N LEU A 4 -3.81 -6.77 18.40
CA LEU A 4 -4.64 -5.69 18.93
C LEU A 4 -4.92 -4.62 17.86
N VAL A 5 -3.93 -4.33 17.01
CA VAL A 5 -4.10 -3.42 15.86
C VAL A 5 -5.06 -4.03 14.82
N PHE A 6 -4.96 -5.34 14.61
CA PHE A 6 -5.74 -6.08 13.64
C PHE A 6 -7.22 -6.21 14.03
N TYR A 7 -7.51 -6.65 15.26
CA TYR A 7 -8.89 -6.97 15.70
C TYR A 7 -9.65 -5.79 16.33
N LEU A 8 -8.97 -4.76 16.86
CA LEU A 8 -9.63 -3.60 17.48
C LEU A 8 -9.46 -2.33 16.65
N PHE A 9 -8.22 -1.95 16.30
CA PHE A 9 -8.00 -0.70 15.55
C PHE A 9 -8.54 -0.76 14.12
N SER A 10 -8.41 -1.87 13.41
CA SER A 10 -8.80 -1.94 12.00
C SER A 10 -10.33 -1.84 11.81
N PRO A 11 -11.18 -2.55 12.59
CA PRO A 11 -12.63 -2.32 12.57
C PRO A 11 -13.02 -0.94 13.10
N ALA A 12 -12.36 -0.42 14.13
CA ALA A 12 -12.65 0.91 14.68
C ALA A 12 -12.32 2.05 13.69
N LEU A 13 -11.21 1.94 12.95
CA LEU A 13 -10.86 2.86 11.86
C LEU A 13 -11.92 2.87 10.77
N VAL A 14 -12.36 1.68 10.33
CA VAL A 14 -13.40 1.54 9.32
C VAL A 14 -14.72 2.15 9.81
N VAL A 15 -15.18 1.83 11.02
CA VAL A 15 -16.41 2.40 11.60
C VAL A 15 -16.30 3.92 11.79
N SER A 16 -15.16 4.43 12.26
CA SER A 16 -14.93 5.87 12.45
C SER A 16 -14.94 6.65 11.14
N GLN A 17 -14.35 6.10 10.06
CA GLN A 17 -14.34 6.75 8.75
C GLN A 17 -15.70 6.67 8.04
N LEU A 18 -16.45 5.57 8.20
CA LEU A 18 -17.79 5.41 7.63
C LEU A 18 -18.82 6.30 8.34
N GLY A 19 -18.76 6.40 9.67
CA GLY A 19 -19.75 7.09 10.49
C GLY A 19 -19.85 8.59 10.25
N GLU A 20 -18.75 9.23 9.82
CA GLU A 20 -18.69 10.66 9.53
C GLU A 20 -19.03 10.98 8.05
N THR A 21 -18.99 9.98 7.16
CA THR A 21 -19.02 10.20 5.69
C THR A 21 -20.34 9.79 5.02
N ILE A 22 -21.14 8.88 5.60
CA ILE A 22 -22.29 8.27 4.89
C ILE A 22 -23.62 8.97 5.23
N THR A 23 -24.12 9.76 4.27
CA THR A 23 -25.56 10.04 4.15
C THR A 23 -26.18 9.20 3.03
N PHE A 24 -27.46 8.85 3.14
CA PHE A 24 -28.17 8.07 2.10
C PHE A 24 -28.24 8.80 0.75
N GLN A 25 -28.23 10.14 0.78
CA GLN A 25 -28.18 10.98 -0.42
C GLN A 25 -26.82 10.83 -1.13
N SER A 26 -25.71 11.03 -0.40
CA SER A 26 -24.34 10.87 -0.93
C SER A 26 -24.08 9.44 -1.43
N LEU A 27 -24.63 8.43 -0.75
CA LEU A 27 -24.50 7.03 -1.16
C LEU A 27 -25.16 6.74 -2.52
N ARG A 28 -26.29 7.39 -2.84
CA ARG A 28 -26.94 7.25 -4.16
C ARG A 28 -26.27 8.06 -5.27
N THR A 29 -25.63 9.19 -4.97
CA THR A 29 -24.86 9.94 -5.98
C THR A 29 -23.54 9.24 -6.30
N LEU A 30 -22.81 8.80 -5.27
CA LEU A 30 -21.44 8.28 -5.40
C LEU A 30 -21.35 6.75 -5.52
N TRP A 31 -22.49 6.05 -5.71
CA TRP A 31 -22.60 4.58 -5.73
C TRP A 31 -21.63 3.88 -6.70
N PHE A 32 -21.28 4.54 -7.80
CA PHE A 32 -20.37 3.99 -8.80
C PHE A 32 -18.94 3.86 -8.27
N MET A 33 -18.54 4.65 -7.27
CA MET A 33 -17.18 4.59 -6.70
C MET A 33 -16.90 3.24 -6.02
N PRO A 34 -17.74 2.71 -5.11
CA PRO A 34 -17.64 1.33 -4.65
C PRO A 34 -17.58 0.29 -5.77
N VAL A 35 -18.40 0.45 -6.82
CA VAL A 35 -18.43 -0.47 -7.96
C VAL A 35 -17.13 -0.41 -8.77
N ASN A 36 -16.59 0.78 -8.99
CA ASN A 36 -15.31 1.00 -9.67
C ASN A 36 -14.16 0.35 -8.90
N ILE A 37 -14.12 0.53 -7.58
CA ILE A 37 -13.14 -0.14 -6.71
C ILE A 37 -13.29 -1.66 -6.80
N LEU A 38 -14.51 -2.21 -6.73
CA LEU A 38 -14.74 -3.64 -6.92
C LEU A 38 -14.26 -4.15 -8.29
N LEU A 39 -14.51 -3.39 -9.37
CA LEU A 39 -14.01 -3.70 -10.70
C LEU A 39 -12.47 -3.68 -10.75
N THR A 40 -11.80 -2.72 -10.10
CA THR A 40 -10.33 -2.69 -10.01
C THR A 40 -9.77 -3.95 -9.35
N PHE A 41 -10.45 -4.46 -8.31
CA PHE A 41 -10.06 -5.69 -7.63
C PHE A 41 -10.24 -6.92 -8.52
N ILE A 42 -11.40 -7.06 -9.18
CA ILE A 42 -11.70 -8.19 -10.08
C ILE A 42 -10.70 -8.23 -11.24
N ILE A 43 -10.48 -7.10 -11.90
CA ILE A 43 -9.58 -6.98 -13.07
C ILE A 43 -8.13 -7.17 -12.65
N GLY A 44 -7.71 -6.56 -11.54
CA GLY A 44 -6.38 -6.74 -10.96
C GLY A 44 -6.09 -8.19 -10.61
N SER A 45 -7.06 -8.93 -10.05
CA SER A 45 -6.94 -10.36 -9.76
C SER A 45 -6.91 -11.24 -11.01
N ILE A 46 -7.69 -10.93 -12.05
CA ILE A 46 -7.62 -11.62 -13.35
C ILE A 46 -6.22 -11.44 -13.97
N LEU A 47 -5.69 -10.21 -13.96
CA LEU A 47 -4.35 -9.92 -14.46
C LEU A 47 -3.26 -10.57 -13.59
N ALA A 48 -3.43 -10.64 -12.27
CA ALA A 48 -2.55 -11.40 -11.39
C ALA A 48 -2.53 -12.90 -11.71
N TRP A 49 -3.70 -13.51 -11.96
CA TRP A 49 -3.78 -14.93 -12.32
C TRP A 49 -3.08 -15.23 -13.64
N ILE A 50 -3.25 -14.36 -14.65
CA ILE A 50 -2.51 -14.41 -15.91
C ILE A 50 -0.99 -14.27 -15.66
N LEU A 51 -0.58 -13.29 -14.85
CA LEU A 51 0.80 -13.03 -14.48
C LEU A 51 1.43 -14.27 -13.83
N ILE A 52 0.80 -14.85 -12.80
CA ILE A 52 1.25 -16.03 -12.06
C ILE A 52 1.55 -17.21 -13.01
N LYS A 53 0.68 -17.44 -14.01
CA LYS A 53 0.91 -18.48 -15.04
C LYS A 53 2.12 -18.19 -15.93
N ILE A 54 2.34 -16.92 -16.31
CA ILE A 54 3.45 -16.52 -17.21
C ILE A 54 4.79 -16.52 -16.47
N THR A 55 4.81 -16.09 -15.21
CA THR A 55 6.01 -16.05 -14.36
C THR A 55 6.41 -17.42 -13.83
N LYS A 56 5.43 -18.31 -13.62
CA LYS A 56 5.56 -19.51 -12.77
C LYS A 56 5.89 -19.13 -11.32
N THR A 57 5.15 -18.17 -10.76
CA THR A 57 5.34 -17.70 -9.36
C THR A 57 5.16 -18.86 -8.37
N PRO A 58 6.08 -19.06 -7.41
CA PRO A 58 5.97 -20.14 -6.41
C PRO A 58 4.75 -19.96 -5.50
N PRO A 59 4.13 -21.04 -4.98
CA PRO A 59 2.83 -20.99 -4.29
C PRO A 59 2.73 -19.92 -3.20
N HIS A 60 3.74 -19.82 -2.32
CA HIS A 60 3.76 -18.87 -1.19
C HIS A 60 3.71 -17.38 -1.61
N LEU A 61 4.11 -17.04 -2.84
CA LEU A 61 4.05 -15.66 -3.36
C LEU A 61 2.77 -15.37 -4.16
N GLN A 62 1.94 -16.37 -4.48
CA GLN A 62 0.76 -16.17 -5.33
C GLN A 62 -0.29 -15.25 -4.67
N GLY A 63 -0.46 -15.36 -3.35
CA GLY A 63 -1.31 -14.44 -2.57
C GLY A 63 -0.79 -13.01 -2.60
N LEU A 64 0.51 -12.81 -2.38
CA LEU A 64 1.16 -11.50 -2.42
C LEU A 64 1.04 -10.84 -3.81
N VAL A 65 1.35 -11.57 -4.88
CA VAL A 65 1.20 -11.09 -6.27
C VAL A 65 -0.25 -10.67 -6.55
N THR A 66 -1.21 -11.48 -6.11
CA THR A 66 -2.64 -11.18 -6.28
C THR A 66 -3.04 -9.92 -5.52
N GLY A 67 -2.66 -9.80 -4.25
CA GLY A 67 -2.91 -8.61 -3.43
C GLY A 67 -2.31 -7.34 -4.03
N CYS A 68 -1.04 -7.38 -4.49
CA CYS A 68 -0.40 -6.23 -5.11
C CYS A 68 -1.08 -5.80 -6.43
N CYS A 69 -1.55 -6.76 -7.24
CA CYS A 69 -2.23 -6.46 -8.50
C CYS A 69 -3.69 -6.02 -8.33
N SER A 70 -4.39 -6.43 -7.26
CA SER A 70 -5.80 -6.07 -7.00
C SER A 70 -5.96 -4.81 -6.14
N ALA A 71 -5.32 -4.73 -4.97
CA ALA A 71 -5.46 -3.60 -4.04
C ALA A 71 -4.52 -2.42 -4.31
N GLY A 72 -5.07 -1.29 -4.79
CA GLY A 72 -4.33 -0.02 -4.96
C GLY A 72 -4.34 0.83 -3.69
N ASN A 73 -3.38 1.75 -3.55
CA ASN A 73 -3.24 2.66 -2.39
C ASN A 73 -4.25 3.82 -2.42
N LEU A 74 -5.55 3.49 -2.36
CA LEU A 74 -6.67 4.43 -2.53
C LEU A 74 -6.79 5.48 -1.43
N GLY A 75 -6.11 5.30 -0.30
CA GLY A 75 -6.12 6.24 0.82
C GLY A 75 -5.01 7.28 0.74
N ASN A 76 -3.82 6.89 1.18
CA ASN A 76 -2.72 7.82 1.49
C ASN A 76 -2.30 8.69 0.30
N LEU A 77 -2.30 8.15 -0.93
CA LEU A 77 -1.89 8.90 -2.11
C LEU A 77 -3.02 9.75 -2.69
N LEU A 78 -4.26 9.27 -2.65
CA LEU A 78 -5.39 10.01 -3.21
C LEU A 78 -5.67 11.29 -2.40
N LEU A 79 -5.58 11.22 -1.06
CA LEU A 79 -5.66 12.41 -0.18
C LEU A 79 -4.52 13.41 -0.35
N ILE A 80 -3.38 13.02 -0.95
CA ILE A 80 -2.26 13.93 -1.24
C ILE A 80 -2.42 14.53 -2.64
N ILE A 81 -2.74 13.70 -3.64
CA ILE A 81 -2.84 14.11 -5.05
C ILE A 81 -4.03 15.05 -5.26
N VAL A 82 -5.20 14.74 -4.70
CA VAL A 82 -6.43 15.48 -5.01
C VAL A 82 -6.37 16.95 -4.56
N PRO A 83 -5.99 17.29 -3.30
CA PRO A 83 -5.84 18.69 -2.91
C PRO A 83 -4.72 19.40 -3.69
N ALA A 84 -3.61 18.73 -3.98
CA ALA A 84 -2.50 19.32 -4.75
C ALA A 84 -2.95 19.70 -6.17
N VAL A 85 -3.73 18.86 -6.83
CA VAL A 85 -4.30 19.11 -8.16
C VAL A 85 -5.37 20.20 -8.12
N CYS A 86 -6.21 20.25 -7.08
CA CYS A 86 -7.19 21.33 -6.90
C CYS A 86 -6.55 22.71 -6.68
N MET A 87 -5.37 22.77 -6.06
CA MET A 87 -4.64 24.03 -5.79
C MET A 87 -3.76 24.50 -6.96
N GLU A 88 -3.64 23.73 -8.05
CA GLU A 88 -2.81 24.10 -9.19
C GLU A 88 -3.42 25.25 -10.00
N SER A 89 -2.54 26.13 -10.48
CA SER A 89 -2.90 27.26 -11.33
C SER A 89 -3.41 26.78 -12.69
N ASN A 90 -4.69 27.06 -12.99
CA ASN A 90 -5.45 26.54 -14.15
C ASN A 90 -5.85 25.05 -14.04
N SER A 91 -6.17 24.55 -12.85
CA SER A 91 -6.79 23.23 -12.71
C SER A 91 -8.14 23.14 -13.47
N PRO A 92 -8.46 22.02 -14.15
CA PRO A 92 -9.70 21.88 -14.93
C PRO A 92 -10.94 21.61 -14.06
N PHE A 93 -10.81 21.67 -12.73
CA PHE A 93 -11.80 21.19 -11.77
C PHE A 93 -12.59 22.33 -11.08
N GLY A 94 -12.53 23.54 -11.61
CA GLY A 94 -13.27 24.70 -11.12
C GLY A 94 -12.57 25.42 -9.96
N ASP A 95 -13.37 25.93 -9.01
CA ASP A 95 -12.84 26.66 -7.85
C ASP A 95 -12.03 25.75 -6.93
N SER A 96 -10.83 26.19 -6.54
CA SER A 96 -9.88 25.39 -5.75
C SER A 96 -10.41 24.99 -4.38
N THR A 97 -11.26 25.80 -3.75
CA THR A 97 -11.85 25.51 -2.43
C THR A 97 -12.93 24.45 -2.55
N ILE A 98 -13.84 24.60 -3.53
CA ILE A 98 -14.91 23.62 -3.80
C ILE A 98 -14.31 22.28 -4.25
N CYS A 99 -13.34 22.31 -5.16
CA CYS A 99 -12.59 21.14 -5.62
C CYS A 99 -11.94 20.40 -4.45
N SER A 100 -11.23 21.11 -3.57
CA SER A 100 -10.53 20.49 -2.44
C SER A 100 -11.50 19.85 -1.44
N ILE A 101 -12.64 20.49 -1.16
CA ILE A 101 -13.67 19.94 -0.26
C ILE A 101 -14.29 18.66 -0.87
N ASN A 102 -14.83 18.73 -2.08
CA ASN A 102 -15.46 17.60 -2.75
C ASN A 102 -14.45 16.45 -2.96
N GLY A 103 -13.26 16.79 -3.43
CA GLY A 103 -12.17 15.85 -3.67
C GLY A 103 -11.71 15.13 -2.40
N THR A 104 -11.65 15.84 -1.26
CA THR A 104 -11.36 15.22 0.05
C THR A 104 -12.47 14.26 0.46
N THR A 105 -13.75 14.60 0.24
CA THR A 105 -14.87 13.68 0.49
C THR A 105 -14.79 12.42 -0.39
N TYR A 106 -14.53 12.58 -1.69
CA TYR A 106 -14.39 11.48 -2.65
C TYR A 106 -13.18 10.58 -2.34
N ALA A 107 -12.06 11.18 -1.91
CA ALA A 107 -10.87 10.43 -1.51
C ALA A 107 -11.08 9.67 -0.19
N SER A 108 -11.74 10.27 0.81
CA SER A 108 -12.09 9.61 2.07
C SER A 108 -13.05 8.44 1.88
N LEU A 109 -14.07 8.60 1.02
CA LEU A 109 -14.97 7.49 0.65
C LEU A 109 -14.21 6.37 -0.08
N SER A 110 -13.31 6.72 -1.00
CA SER A 110 -12.43 5.77 -1.69
C SER A 110 -11.53 5.00 -0.71
N MET A 111 -11.00 5.67 0.32
CA MET A 111 -10.21 5.04 1.38
C MET A 111 -11.05 4.05 2.19
N ALA A 112 -12.21 4.46 2.70
CA ALA A 112 -13.05 3.62 3.56
C ALA A 112 -13.53 2.35 2.82
N VAL A 113 -14.01 2.51 1.59
CA VAL A 113 -14.47 1.40 0.75
C VAL A 113 -13.29 0.52 0.30
N GLY A 114 -12.17 1.14 -0.08
CA GLY A 114 -10.93 0.44 -0.38
C GLY A 114 -10.44 -0.42 0.79
N ALA A 115 -10.48 0.12 2.01
CA ALA A 115 -10.14 -0.63 3.22
C ALA A 115 -11.04 -1.86 3.39
N ILE A 116 -12.37 -1.71 3.31
CA ILE A 116 -13.30 -2.84 3.39
C ILE A 116 -12.92 -3.94 2.38
N TYR A 117 -12.65 -3.60 1.12
CA TYR A 117 -12.24 -4.58 0.11
C TYR A 117 -10.87 -5.20 0.39
N ILE A 118 -9.86 -4.45 0.85
CA ILE A 118 -8.55 -5.03 1.22
C ILE A 118 -8.71 -6.06 2.34
N TRP A 119 -9.43 -5.69 3.41
CA TRP A 119 -9.57 -6.51 4.60
C TRP A 119 -10.52 -7.70 4.43
N THR A 120 -11.48 -7.63 3.51
CA THR A 120 -12.36 -8.77 3.18
C THR A 120 -11.81 -9.67 2.07
N TYR A 121 -11.14 -9.10 1.07
CA TYR A 121 -10.64 -9.86 -0.09
C TYR A 121 -9.17 -10.27 0.06
N VAL A 122 -8.25 -9.30 0.17
CA VAL A 122 -6.81 -9.58 0.13
C VAL A 122 -6.37 -10.41 1.33
N TYR A 123 -6.91 -10.11 2.52
CA TYR A 123 -6.64 -10.91 3.72
C TYR A 123 -7.01 -12.38 3.55
N ILE A 124 -8.22 -12.67 3.04
CA ILE A 124 -8.69 -14.04 2.81
C ILE A 124 -7.85 -14.74 1.73
N ILE A 125 -7.55 -14.06 0.63
CA ILE A 125 -6.69 -14.59 -0.44
C ILE A 125 -5.30 -14.93 0.08
N MET A 126 -4.65 -14.02 0.83
CA MET A 126 -3.31 -14.25 1.37
C MET A 126 -3.30 -15.38 2.41
N ARG A 127 -4.34 -15.49 3.23
CA ARG A 127 -4.53 -16.64 4.14
C ARG A 127 -4.61 -17.96 3.39
N ILE A 128 -5.46 -18.07 2.37
CA ILE A 128 -5.62 -19.31 1.58
C ILE A 128 -4.30 -19.75 0.94
N TYR A 129 -3.50 -18.81 0.43
CA TYR A 129 -2.19 -19.14 -0.15
C TYR A 129 -1.12 -19.46 0.90
N ALA A 130 -1.20 -18.88 2.11
CA ALA A 130 -0.34 -19.23 3.23
C ALA A 130 -0.64 -20.67 3.72
N ASP A 131 -1.92 -20.97 3.99
CA ASP A 131 -2.38 -22.30 4.42
C ASP A 131 -1.97 -23.38 3.40
N LYS A 132 -2.19 -23.12 2.10
CA LYS A 132 -1.76 -24.01 1.01
C LYS A 132 -0.24 -24.22 0.94
N SER A 133 0.56 -23.20 1.26
CA SER A 133 2.03 -23.34 1.27
C SER A 133 2.54 -24.17 2.46
N ALA A 134 1.78 -24.22 3.57
CA ALA A 134 2.05 -25.12 4.68
C ALA A 134 1.71 -26.58 4.34
N GLU A 135 0.60 -26.82 3.62
CA GLU A 135 0.22 -28.17 3.12
C GLU A 135 1.26 -28.74 2.14
N ASP A 136 1.76 -27.97 1.17
CA ASP A 136 2.83 -28.40 0.26
C ASP A 136 4.15 -28.75 0.99
N THR A 137 4.29 -28.35 2.27
CA THR A 137 5.45 -28.63 3.13
C THR A 137 5.18 -29.74 4.15
N GLY A 138 3.92 -30.22 4.30
CA GLY A 138 3.48 -31.12 5.36
C GLY A 138 2.79 -32.39 4.86
N THR A 139 3.34 -33.56 5.21
CA THR A 139 2.78 -34.88 4.88
C THR A 139 1.31 -35.05 5.31
N ASN A 140 0.49 -35.56 4.39
CA ASN A 140 -0.87 -36.10 4.57
C ASN A 140 -1.40 -36.20 6.02
N GLN A 141 -2.35 -35.34 6.38
CA GLN A 141 -3.40 -35.73 7.33
C GLN A 141 -4.75 -35.12 6.93
N SER A 142 -5.74 -35.99 6.74
CA SER A 142 -7.09 -35.65 6.31
C SER A 142 -7.82 -34.84 7.37
N ILE A 143 -8.20 -33.61 7.05
CA ILE A 143 -9.07 -32.79 7.90
C ILE A 143 -10.52 -33.31 7.75
N SER A 144 -11.00 -34.00 8.77
CA SER A 144 -12.42 -33.99 9.11
C SER A 144 -12.75 -32.67 9.82
N ASP A 145 -13.89 -32.07 9.49
CA ASP A 145 -14.27 -30.75 10.00
C ASP A 145 -14.32 -30.62 11.54
N SER A 146 -14.15 -29.37 11.98
CA SER A 146 -14.39 -28.82 13.32
C SER A 146 -13.22 -28.81 14.32
N GLU A 147 -13.24 -27.73 15.12
CA GLU A 147 -12.41 -27.44 16.32
C GLU A 147 -10.90 -27.17 16.14
N SER A 148 -10.55 -25.89 15.97
CA SER A 148 -9.22 -25.39 16.38
C SER A 148 -9.30 -23.99 17.02
N TYR A 149 -9.96 -23.92 18.18
CA TYR A 149 -9.91 -22.77 19.10
C TYR A 149 -8.94 -22.96 20.29
N ASN A 150 -8.35 -24.15 20.47
CA ASN A 150 -7.69 -24.54 21.73
C ASN A 150 -6.15 -24.78 21.66
N ALA A 151 -5.49 -24.55 20.52
CA ALA A 151 -4.06 -24.84 20.36
C ALA A 151 -3.09 -23.80 20.99
N LEU A 152 -3.57 -22.69 21.56
CA LEU A 152 -2.73 -21.58 22.06
C LEU A 152 -2.63 -21.46 23.60
N LEU A 153 -3.24 -22.37 24.37
CA LEU A 153 -3.34 -22.25 25.84
C LEU A 153 -2.41 -23.18 26.65
N SER A 154 -1.32 -23.70 26.08
CA SER A 154 -0.42 -24.57 26.84
C SER A 154 1.09 -24.43 26.54
N ARG A 155 1.66 -23.25 26.83
CA ARG A 155 3.06 -23.17 27.33
C ARG A 155 3.35 -21.88 28.11
N LYS A 156 2.98 -21.84 29.39
CA LYS A 156 3.60 -20.93 30.36
C LYS A 156 3.54 -21.53 31.78
N ASN A 157 4.71 -21.92 32.32
CA ASN A 157 5.20 -21.54 33.65
C ASN A 157 6.33 -22.46 34.15
N SER A 158 7.51 -21.88 34.35
CA SER A 158 8.41 -22.18 35.48
C SER A 158 9.53 -21.13 35.57
N GLY A 159 9.42 -20.22 36.53
CA GLY A 159 10.59 -19.61 37.18
C GLY A 159 10.80 -20.27 38.56
N PRO A 160 11.40 -19.62 39.58
CA PRO A 160 12.08 -18.30 39.58
C PRO A 160 13.43 -18.30 40.36
N SER A 161 14.16 -17.17 40.39
CA SER A 161 14.86 -16.63 41.60
C SER A 161 15.84 -15.47 41.27
N GLY A 162 16.03 -14.52 42.22
CA GLY A 162 17.14 -13.54 42.23
C GLY A 162 16.70 -12.07 42.22
N CYS A 163 17.21 -11.23 43.13
CA CYS A 163 16.64 -9.91 43.44
C CYS A 163 17.69 -8.81 43.74
N SER A 164 17.34 -7.55 43.40
CA SER A 164 17.82 -6.24 43.94
C SER A 164 19.29 -5.79 43.74
N LYS A 165 19.49 -4.57 43.23
CA LYS A 165 19.79 -3.35 44.03
C LYS A 165 19.87 -2.06 43.18
N GLU A 166 19.72 -0.92 43.85
CA GLU A 166 19.75 0.46 43.32
C GLU A 166 21.17 1.10 43.37
N ASP A 167 21.25 2.32 42.80
CA ASP A 167 21.99 3.51 43.29
C ASP A 167 23.10 4.19 42.44
N GLU A 168 22.84 5.50 42.30
CA GLU A 168 23.70 6.70 42.22
C GLU A 168 24.61 7.08 41.03
N LEU A 169 24.64 8.41 40.86
CA LEU A 169 25.42 9.25 39.94
C LEU A 169 26.39 10.10 40.79
N PRO A 170 27.61 10.39 40.30
CA PRO A 170 28.13 11.76 40.47
C PRO A 170 28.77 12.36 39.20
N LEU A 171 28.78 13.70 39.16
CA LEU A 171 29.35 14.55 38.11
C LEU A 171 30.82 14.98 38.36
N THR A 172 31.40 15.65 37.35
CA THR A 172 32.53 16.62 37.35
C THR A 172 33.96 16.05 37.20
N ILE A 173 34.96 16.71 36.56
CA ILE A 173 34.99 17.96 35.75
C ILE A 173 36.18 17.99 34.76
N SER A 174 35.99 18.56 33.54
CA SER A 174 36.93 19.28 32.62
C SER A 174 38.38 18.72 32.32
N GLU A 175 39.11 19.03 31.24
CA GLU A 175 39.12 20.16 30.27
C GLU A 175 39.40 19.74 28.81
N GLU A 176 39.23 20.69 27.88
CA GLU A 176 39.32 20.55 26.41
C GLU A 176 40.75 20.36 25.82
N LYS A 177 40.81 19.83 24.58
CA LYS A 177 41.35 20.63 23.44
C LYS A 177 41.05 20.09 22.03
N SER A 178 40.65 21.03 21.16
CA SER A 178 41.03 21.09 19.74
C SER A 178 40.35 20.19 18.68
N VAL A 179 39.04 20.40 18.38
CA VAL A 179 38.47 20.11 17.04
C VAL A 179 37.52 21.21 16.52
N ASN A 180 37.76 22.48 16.83
CA ASN A 180 36.96 23.61 16.31
C ASN A 180 37.63 24.33 15.14
N LYS A 181 37.70 23.67 13.97
CA LYS A 181 38.00 24.37 12.69
C LYS A 181 37.58 23.66 11.39
N PHE A 182 36.42 23.00 11.34
CA PHE A 182 35.85 22.53 10.05
C PHE A 182 34.32 22.53 9.92
N THR A 183 33.57 22.99 10.93
CA THR A 183 32.10 22.86 10.98
C THR A 183 31.33 24.08 10.47
N GLU A 184 32.01 25.04 9.84
CA GLU A 184 31.43 26.33 9.41
C GLU A 184 31.41 26.48 7.88
N LYS A 185 30.62 25.62 7.18
CA LYS A 185 30.04 25.89 5.84
C LYS A 185 29.13 24.81 5.22
N ILE A 186 28.50 23.94 6.01
CA ILE A 186 27.44 23.06 5.50
C ILE A 186 26.06 23.46 6.03
N ASN A 187 25.15 23.80 5.11
CA ASN A 187 23.75 24.09 5.41
C ASN A 187 23.07 22.81 5.92
N LEU A 188 23.08 22.58 7.23
CA LEU A 188 22.49 21.41 7.88
C LEU A 188 21.00 21.21 7.52
N LYS A 189 20.26 22.30 7.22
CA LYS A 189 18.90 22.24 6.67
C LYS A 189 18.77 21.45 5.36
N MET A 190 19.81 21.38 4.53
CA MET A 190 19.79 20.63 3.27
C MET A 190 20.01 19.12 3.48
N VAL A 191 20.65 18.71 4.59
CA VAL A 191 20.85 17.29 4.94
C VAL A 191 19.57 16.67 5.49
N PHE A 192 18.71 17.46 6.15
CA PHE A 192 17.38 17.05 6.64
C PHE A 192 16.28 17.01 5.56
N ALA A 193 16.59 17.30 4.30
CA ALA A 193 15.62 17.05 3.23
C ALA A 193 15.38 15.52 3.10
N PRO A 194 14.12 15.04 3.07
CA PRO A 194 13.85 13.60 2.96
C PRO A 194 14.53 12.95 1.74
N ALA A 195 14.72 13.72 0.66
CA ALA A 195 15.41 13.29 -0.55
C ALA A 195 16.92 13.06 -0.36
N THR A 196 17.63 13.86 0.46
CA THR A 196 19.07 13.62 0.73
C THR A 196 19.28 12.44 1.65
N ILE A 197 18.40 12.26 2.65
CA ILE A 197 18.40 11.06 3.49
C ILE A 197 18.16 9.81 2.63
N ALA A 198 17.13 9.84 1.78
CA ALA A 198 16.84 8.76 0.83
C ALA A 198 18.00 8.48 -0.15
N ALA A 199 18.68 9.53 -0.64
CA ALA A 199 19.85 9.38 -1.51
C ALA A 199 21.04 8.73 -0.78
N ILE A 200 21.30 9.11 0.48
CA ILE A 200 22.36 8.50 1.31
C ILE A 200 22.06 7.01 1.54
N PHE A 201 20.83 6.66 1.94
CA PHE A 201 20.42 5.27 2.10
C PHE A 201 20.48 4.50 0.77
N GLY A 202 20.01 5.07 -0.33
CA GLY A 202 20.08 4.47 -1.67
C GLY A 202 21.52 4.21 -2.13
N PHE A 203 22.45 5.12 -1.83
CA PHE A 203 23.87 4.96 -2.15
C PHE A 203 24.54 3.87 -1.30
N ILE A 204 24.22 3.79 -0.01
CA ILE A 204 24.68 2.72 0.89
C ILE A 204 24.13 1.36 0.43
N ILE A 205 22.83 1.28 0.10
CA ILE A 205 22.17 0.09 -0.43
C ILE A 205 22.81 -0.35 -1.76
N GLY A 206 23.15 0.59 -2.65
CA GLY A 206 23.80 0.30 -3.93
C GLY A 206 25.24 -0.23 -3.81
N ILE A 207 25.97 0.20 -2.78
CA ILE A 207 27.37 -0.21 -2.54
C ILE A 207 27.47 -1.54 -1.78
N VAL A 208 26.53 -1.85 -0.87
CA VAL A 208 26.59 -3.05 -0.03
C VAL A 208 26.21 -4.31 -0.83
N SER A 209 27.25 -5.00 -1.32
CA SER A 209 27.18 -6.19 -2.18
C SER A 209 26.16 -7.29 -1.77
N PRO A 210 25.99 -7.70 -0.48
CA PRO A 210 24.97 -8.68 -0.13
C PRO A 210 23.53 -8.18 -0.35
N ILE A 211 23.24 -6.89 -0.10
CA ILE A 211 21.92 -6.29 -0.38
C ILE A 211 21.73 -6.14 -1.90
N ARG A 212 22.79 -5.75 -2.63
CA ARG A 212 22.81 -5.77 -4.10
C ARG A 212 22.54 -7.17 -4.65
N LYS A 213 23.00 -8.26 -4.00
CA LYS A 213 22.73 -9.63 -4.44
C LYS A 213 21.33 -10.13 -4.07
N LEU A 214 20.67 -9.50 -3.09
CA LEU A 214 19.26 -9.73 -2.76
C LEU A 214 18.32 -8.94 -3.71
N MET A 215 18.70 -7.73 -4.09
CA MET A 215 17.91 -6.84 -4.98
C MET A 215 18.18 -7.06 -6.48
N ILE A 216 19.39 -7.49 -6.86
CA ILE A 216 19.98 -7.52 -8.21
C ILE A 216 20.75 -8.86 -8.43
N GLY A 217 20.36 -9.94 -7.74
CA GLY A 217 20.94 -11.28 -7.95
C GLY A 217 20.27 -12.06 -9.09
N ASP A 218 21.03 -12.93 -9.77
CA ASP A 218 20.55 -13.77 -10.89
C ASP A 218 19.45 -14.79 -10.51
N SER A 219 19.10 -14.88 -9.23
CA SER A 219 18.02 -15.71 -8.68
C SER A 219 16.85 -14.88 -8.09
N ALA A 220 16.80 -13.57 -8.32
CA ALA A 220 15.76 -12.67 -7.78
C ALA A 220 14.47 -12.69 -8.63
N PRO A 221 13.28 -12.47 -8.03
CA PRO A 221 12.00 -12.45 -8.75
C PRO A 221 11.73 -11.14 -9.52
N LEU A 222 12.76 -10.55 -10.14
CA LEU A 222 12.65 -9.38 -11.01
C LEU A 222 11.56 -9.58 -12.09
N ARG A 223 11.51 -10.78 -12.69
CA ARG A 223 10.48 -11.17 -13.68
C ARG A 223 9.05 -11.14 -13.14
N VAL A 224 8.84 -11.17 -11.82
CA VAL A 224 7.56 -10.98 -11.14
C VAL A 224 7.33 -9.50 -10.84
N ILE A 225 8.32 -8.80 -10.27
CA ILE A 225 8.29 -7.37 -9.95
C ILE A 225 7.95 -6.54 -11.20
N ASP A 226 8.71 -6.71 -12.29
CA ASP A 226 8.52 -6.00 -13.56
C ASP A 226 7.09 -6.15 -14.11
N ARG A 227 6.48 -7.32 -13.90
CA ARG A 227 5.12 -7.60 -14.38
C ARG A 227 4.04 -7.07 -13.46
N ILE A 228 4.21 -7.12 -12.14
CA ILE A 228 3.30 -6.43 -11.21
C ILE A 228 3.31 -4.94 -11.55
N LEU A 229 4.50 -4.40 -11.79
CA LEU A 229 4.70 -3.00 -12.13
C LEU A 229 4.04 -2.65 -13.47
N ALA A 230 4.19 -3.47 -14.51
CA ALA A 230 3.51 -3.27 -15.80
C ALA A 230 1.98 -3.40 -15.67
N VAL A 231 1.48 -4.36 -14.89
CA VAL A 231 0.04 -4.51 -14.59
C VAL A 231 -0.50 -3.22 -13.95
N ARG A 232 0.17 -2.70 -12.91
CA ARG A 232 -0.23 -1.49 -12.18
C ARG A 232 -0.08 -0.19 -12.94
N ASN A 233 1.03 -0.01 -13.67
CA ASN A 233 1.38 1.28 -14.27
C ASN A 233 1.00 1.40 -15.76
N ILE A 234 0.52 0.33 -16.40
CA ILE A 234 0.15 0.34 -17.81
C ILE A 234 -1.23 -0.29 -18.01
N PHE A 235 -1.40 -1.57 -17.67
CA PHE A 235 -2.62 -2.31 -18.02
C PHE A 235 -3.86 -1.81 -17.25
N LEU A 236 -3.78 -1.65 -15.92
CA LEU A 236 -4.90 -1.13 -15.12
C LEU A 236 -5.32 0.29 -15.56
N PRO A 237 -4.42 1.28 -15.69
CA PRO A 237 -4.74 2.61 -16.20
C PRO A 237 -5.50 2.60 -17.53
N ILE A 238 -5.01 1.84 -18.52
CA ILE A 238 -5.62 1.75 -19.84
C ILE A 238 -7.03 1.15 -19.77
N ILE A 239 -7.22 0.09 -18.96
CA ILE A 239 -8.54 -0.53 -18.75
C ILE A 239 -9.48 0.42 -17.99
N GLY A 240 -8.95 1.17 -17.01
CA GLY A 240 -9.69 2.16 -16.22
C GLY A 240 -10.28 3.27 -17.09
N ILE A 241 -9.56 3.75 -18.10
CA ILE A 241 -10.09 4.70 -19.09
C ILE A 241 -11.33 4.14 -19.78
N GLY A 242 -11.27 2.89 -20.25
CA GLY A 242 -12.40 2.25 -20.91
C GLY A 242 -13.62 2.10 -20.00
N ILE A 243 -13.39 1.76 -18.72
CA ILE A 243 -14.47 1.59 -17.72
C ILE A 243 -15.12 2.92 -17.37
N VAL A 244 -14.33 3.95 -17.00
CA VAL A 244 -14.87 5.24 -16.56
C VAL A 244 -15.54 5.97 -17.73
N LYS A 245 -14.92 6.00 -18.93
CA LYS A 245 -15.56 6.61 -20.11
C LYS A 245 -16.80 5.84 -20.58
N GLY A 246 -16.79 4.51 -20.51
CA GLY A 246 -17.97 3.69 -20.79
C GLY A 246 -19.10 3.98 -19.82
N ALA A 247 -18.82 4.01 -18.51
CA ALA A 247 -19.81 4.28 -17.48
C ALA A 247 -20.38 5.70 -17.55
N HIS A 248 -19.56 6.70 -17.92
CA HIS A 248 -20.04 8.05 -18.24
C HIS A 248 -20.95 8.06 -19.48
N HIS A 249 -20.60 7.34 -20.55
CA HIS A 249 -21.43 7.24 -21.75
C HIS A 249 -22.82 6.59 -21.48
N PHE A 250 -22.89 5.64 -20.54
CA PHE A 250 -24.15 5.05 -20.08
C PHE A 250 -24.87 5.85 -18.98
N GLY A 251 -24.37 7.04 -18.60
CA GLY A 251 -24.98 7.89 -17.56
C GLY A 251 -24.91 7.30 -16.14
N MET A 252 -24.02 6.34 -15.88
CA MET A 252 -23.83 5.73 -14.56
C MET A 252 -22.93 6.56 -13.63
N VAL A 253 -22.18 7.50 -14.21
CA VAL A 253 -21.18 8.35 -13.55
C VAL A 253 -21.58 9.81 -13.71
N GLU A 254 -21.48 10.57 -12.64
CA GLU A 254 -21.77 12.01 -12.63
C GLU A 254 -20.83 12.77 -13.60
N SER A 255 -21.35 13.82 -14.25
CA SER A 255 -20.60 14.61 -15.23
C SER A 255 -19.51 15.52 -14.61
N ASP A 256 -19.27 15.42 -13.30
CA ASP A 256 -18.15 16.09 -12.64
C ASP A 256 -16.81 15.47 -13.07
N SER A 257 -15.96 16.29 -13.70
CA SER A 257 -14.61 15.92 -14.10
C SER A 257 -13.75 15.52 -12.91
N LEU A 258 -13.94 16.09 -11.71
CA LEU A 258 -13.17 15.71 -10.52
C LEU A 258 -13.51 14.30 -10.05
N TYR A 259 -14.80 13.95 -10.00
CA TYR A 259 -15.24 12.58 -9.72
C TYR A 259 -14.66 11.58 -10.74
N GLN A 260 -14.75 11.88 -12.04
CA GLN A 260 -14.17 11.02 -13.09
C GLN A 260 -12.65 10.89 -12.98
N PHE A 261 -11.94 11.98 -12.67
CA PHE A 261 -10.49 11.98 -12.44
C PHE A 261 -10.10 11.05 -11.28
N ILE A 262 -10.84 11.11 -10.16
CA ILE A 262 -10.61 10.24 -9.02
C ILE A 262 -10.87 8.76 -9.36
N LEU A 263 -11.94 8.45 -10.08
CA LEU A 263 -12.22 7.08 -10.54
C LEU A 263 -11.12 6.53 -11.45
N LEU A 264 -10.50 7.37 -12.30
CA LEU A 264 -9.35 7.00 -13.13
C LEU A 264 -8.07 6.82 -12.31
N LEU A 265 -7.80 7.69 -11.33
CA LEU A 265 -6.65 7.58 -10.43
C LEU A 265 -6.67 6.26 -9.65
N GLN A 266 -7.84 5.74 -9.24
CA GLN A 266 -7.97 4.46 -8.54
C GLN A 266 -7.28 3.29 -9.29
N PHE A 267 -7.21 3.33 -10.63
CA PHE A 267 -6.50 2.33 -11.44
C PHE A 267 -4.98 2.56 -11.55
N ALA A 268 -4.50 3.80 -11.44
CA ALA A 268 -3.09 4.16 -11.60
C ALA A 268 -2.27 4.14 -10.29
N LEU A 269 -2.94 4.03 -9.15
CA LEU A 269 -2.29 4.00 -7.84
C LEU A 269 -1.45 2.72 -7.63
N PRO A 270 -0.25 2.82 -7.00
CA PRO A 270 0.58 1.67 -6.66
C PRO A 270 -0.13 0.73 -5.68
N PRO A 271 0.39 -0.50 -5.49
CA PRO A 271 -0.12 -1.44 -4.50
C PRO A 271 -0.31 -0.82 -3.11
N ALA A 272 -1.38 -1.17 -2.39
CA ALA A 272 -1.64 -0.64 -1.06
C ALA A 272 -0.59 -1.10 -0.02
N MET A 273 -0.09 -0.19 0.83
CA MET A 273 0.85 -0.54 1.92
C MET A 273 0.30 -1.59 2.90
N THR A 274 -1.03 -1.64 3.06
CA THR A 274 -1.71 -2.66 3.86
C THR A 274 -1.52 -4.08 3.34
N VAL A 275 -1.23 -4.30 2.05
CA VAL A 275 -0.86 -5.62 1.52
C VAL A 275 0.44 -6.12 2.18
N GLY A 276 1.41 -5.22 2.40
CA GLY A 276 2.65 -5.55 3.10
C GLY A 276 2.44 -5.86 4.58
N VAL A 277 1.53 -5.14 5.25
CA VAL A 277 1.14 -5.44 6.64
C VAL A 277 0.47 -6.83 6.74
N ILE A 278 -0.34 -7.20 5.75
CA ILE A 278 -0.94 -8.55 5.68
C ILE A 278 0.14 -9.61 5.38
N ALA A 279 1.11 -9.34 4.50
CA ALA A 279 2.23 -10.24 4.23
C ALA A 279 3.05 -10.53 5.49
N GLN A 280 3.34 -9.49 6.28
CA GLN A 280 4.03 -9.58 7.57
C GLN A 280 3.25 -10.38 8.61
N LEU A 281 1.90 -10.28 8.63
CA LEU A 281 1.10 -11.05 9.59
C LEU A 281 1.17 -12.56 9.34
N PHE A 282 1.26 -12.99 8.08
CA PHE A 282 1.35 -14.40 7.71
C PHE A 282 2.79 -14.90 7.55
N GLU A 283 3.80 -14.07 7.86
CA GLU A 283 5.23 -14.34 7.64
C GLU A 283 5.56 -14.80 6.18
N ALA A 284 4.69 -14.44 5.23
CA ALA A 284 4.66 -14.99 3.89
C ALA A 284 5.28 -14.00 2.88
N GLY A 285 6.56 -14.20 2.55
CA GLY A 285 7.25 -13.44 1.50
C GLY A 285 7.56 -11.99 1.87
N GLU A 286 7.83 -11.68 3.15
CA GLU A 286 8.12 -10.32 3.63
C GLU A 286 9.25 -9.62 2.86
N GLY A 287 10.36 -10.33 2.59
CA GLY A 287 11.48 -9.80 1.81
C GLY A 287 11.07 -9.40 0.40
N GLU A 288 10.32 -10.28 -0.29
CA GLU A 288 9.83 -10.02 -1.64
C GLU A 288 8.80 -8.90 -1.68
N CYS A 289 7.90 -8.85 -0.69
CA CYS A 289 6.96 -7.74 -0.54
C CYS A 289 7.70 -6.41 -0.37
N SER A 290 8.74 -6.38 0.45
CA SER A 290 9.54 -5.16 0.69
C SER A 290 10.19 -4.66 -0.60
N VAL A 291 10.75 -5.56 -1.42
CA VAL A 291 11.35 -5.22 -2.72
C VAL A 291 10.30 -4.79 -3.75
N ILE A 292 9.16 -5.51 -3.84
CA ILE A 292 8.03 -5.15 -4.72
C ILE A 292 7.53 -3.74 -4.37
N MET A 293 7.33 -3.44 -3.09
CA MET A 293 6.82 -2.16 -2.61
C MET A 293 7.82 -1.03 -2.87
N LEU A 294 9.11 -1.23 -2.61
CA LEU A 294 10.16 -0.25 -2.89
C LEU A 294 10.15 0.20 -4.36
N TRP A 295 10.23 -0.75 -5.30
CA TRP A 295 10.22 -0.45 -6.73
C TRP A 295 8.88 0.09 -7.22
N SER A 296 7.77 -0.44 -6.70
CA SER A 296 6.43 0.05 -7.06
C SER A 296 6.24 1.51 -6.68
N TYR A 297 6.65 1.92 -5.48
CA TYR A 297 6.50 3.30 -5.04
C TYR A 297 7.46 4.24 -5.76
N ALA A 298 8.73 3.84 -5.94
CA ALA A 298 9.72 4.62 -6.68
C ALA A 298 9.28 4.93 -8.13
N LEU A 299 8.77 3.93 -8.85
CA LEU A 299 8.32 4.11 -10.24
C LEU A 299 6.91 4.69 -10.33
N SER A 300 6.07 4.51 -9.31
CA SER A 300 4.76 5.18 -9.23
C SER A 300 4.87 6.69 -9.19
N ALA A 301 5.93 7.27 -8.60
CA ALA A 301 6.09 8.73 -8.57
C ALA A 301 6.13 9.33 -9.99
N LEU A 302 6.84 8.68 -10.92
CA LEU A 302 6.90 9.11 -12.33
C LEU A 302 5.61 8.75 -13.08
N SER A 303 5.15 7.52 -12.92
CA SER A 303 3.96 6.97 -13.59
C SER A 303 2.67 7.73 -13.23
N LEU A 304 2.45 8.00 -11.94
CA LEU A 304 1.30 8.77 -11.46
C LEU A 304 1.31 10.20 -11.97
N THR A 305 2.46 10.86 -12.07
CA THR A 305 2.53 12.20 -12.66
C THR A 305 2.09 12.15 -14.13
N LEU A 306 2.62 11.22 -14.92
CA LEU A 306 2.25 11.05 -16.33
C LEU A 306 0.76 10.72 -16.50
N TRP A 307 0.23 9.77 -15.73
CA TRP A 307 -1.19 9.40 -15.79
C TRP A 307 -2.10 10.52 -15.28
N SER A 308 -1.73 11.26 -14.23
CA SER A 308 -2.52 12.39 -13.74
C SER A 308 -2.60 13.50 -14.79
N THR A 309 -1.47 13.88 -15.41
CA THR A 309 -1.46 14.84 -16.52
C THR A 309 -2.29 14.35 -17.71
N PHE A 310 -2.16 13.08 -18.09
CA PHE A 310 -2.95 12.50 -19.16
C PHE A 310 -4.46 12.47 -18.85
N TYR A 311 -4.85 12.08 -17.64
CA TYR A 311 -6.25 12.06 -17.21
C TYR A 311 -6.86 13.46 -17.12
N MET A 312 -6.11 14.47 -16.67
CA MET A 312 -6.56 15.87 -16.70
C MET A 312 -6.81 16.34 -18.13
N TRP A 313 -5.90 16.06 -19.07
CA TRP A 313 -6.10 16.36 -20.49
C TRP A 313 -7.27 15.58 -21.11
N LEU A 314 -7.51 14.34 -20.66
CA LEU A 314 -8.54 13.44 -21.18
C LEU A 314 -9.98 13.80 -20.74
N LEU A 315 -10.10 14.66 -19.72
CA LEU A 315 -11.34 15.11 -19.08
C LEU A 315 -11.64 16.61 -19.31
N GLN A 316 -10.81 17.27 -20.13
CA GLN A 316 -11.09 18.58 -20.75
C GLN A 316 -11.99 18.42 -21.98
#